data_AF-A0A9P5PDZ3-F1
#
_entry.id   AF-A0A9P5PDZ3-F1
#
_cell.length_a   1.000
_cell.length_b   1.000
_cell.length_c   1.000
_cell.angle_alpha   90.00
_cell.angle_beta   90.00
_cell.angle_gamma   90.00
#
_symmetry.space_group_name_H-M   'P 1'
#
loop_
_entity.id
_entity.type
_entity.pdbx_description
1 polymer ?
#
loop_
_entity_poly.entity_id
_entity_poly.type
_entity_poly.pdbx_seq_one_letter_code
_entity_poly.pdbx_strand_id
1 'polypeptide(L)' 'YRKQLDFWVDNLRKLFPHTREGVARPNIHAAGHLYDFMLLFGPVNSWWCFPFERLIGVLQ' A
#
# COMPACT_ATOMS: atom_id res chain seq x y z
N TYR A 1 -5.02 7.42 -10.34
CA TYR A 1 -4.68 6.30 -9.45
C TYR A 1 -5.04 6.58 -7.99
N ARG A 2 -4.37 7.50 -7.27
CA ARG A 2 -4.63 7.77 -5.83
C ARG A 2 -6.11 7.98 -5.49
N LYS A 3 -6.81 8.86 -6.22
CA LYS A 3 -8.26 9.07 -6.05
C LYS A 3 -9.10 7.77 -6.14
N GLN A 4 -8.73 6.83 -6.99
CA GLN A 4 -9.41 5.53 -7.09
C GLN A 4 -9.05 4.59 -5.94
N LEU A 5 -7.79 4.64 -5.48
CA LEU A 5 -7.36 3.91 -4.28
C LEU A 5 -8.10 4.43 -3.04
N ASP A 6 -8.18 5.74 -2.87
CA ASP A 6 -8.90 6.38 -1.76
C ASP A 6 -10.39 6.02 -1.79
N PHE A 7 -11.02 6.10 -2.97
CA PHE A 7 -12.40 5.66 -3.15
C PHE A 7 -12.58 4.19 -2.78
N TRP A 8 -11.67 3.30 -3.20
CA TRP A 8 -11.74 1.89 -2.85
C TRP A 8 -11.59 1.64 -1.35
N VAL A 9 -10.62 2.30 -0.70
CA VAL A 9 -10.39 2.20 0.75
C VAL A 9 -11.59 2.71 1.54
N ASP A 10 -12.20 3.82 1.10
CA ASP A 10 -13.39 4.36 1.75
C ASP A 10 -14.59 3.43 1.63
N ASN A 11 -14.80 2.80 0.47
CA ASN A 11 -15.86 1.82 0.30
C ASN A 11 -15.60 0.54 1.10
N LEU A 12 -14.36 0.07 1.16
CA LEU A 12 -13.96 -1.06 2.01
C LEU A 12 -14.32 -0.78 3.48
N ARG A 13 -13.98 0.41 3.98
CA ARG A 13 -14.27 0.85 5.35
C ARG A 13 -15.76 1.02 5.63
N LYS A 14 -16.55 1.41 4.62
CA LYS A 14 -18.02 1.49 4.73
C LYS A 14 -18.66 0.11 4.83
N LEU A 15 -18.23 -0.83 3.98
CA LEU A 15 -18.78 -2.19 3.92
C LEU A 15 -18.30 -3.06 5.09
N PHE A 16 -17.09 -2.82 5.57
CA PHE A 16 -16.45 -3.59 6.65
C PHE A 16 -15.95 -2.64 7.74
N PRO A 17 -16.82 -2.13 8.62
CA PRO A 17 -16.46 -1.11 9.62
C PRO A 17 -15.32 -1.54 10.57
N HIS A 18 -15.20 -2.84 10.87
CA HIS A 18 -14.09 -3.39 11.66
C HIS A 18 -12.71 -3.12 11.07
N THR A 19 -12.62 -2.79 9.78
CA THR A 19 -11.35 -2.39 9.12
C THR A 19 -10.92 -0.96 9.44
N ARG A 20 -11.80 -0.13 10.02
CA ARG A 20 -11.45 1.22 10.53
C ARG A 20 -10.76 1.18 11.88
N GLU A 21 -11.16 0.24 12.73
CA GLU A 21 -10.70 0.14 14.12
C GLU A 21 -9.40 -0.67 14.25
N GLY A 22 -9.04 -1.44 13.21
CA GLY A 22 -7.79 -2.18 13.14
C GLY A 22 -6.57 -1.34 12.73
N VAL A 23 -5.39 -1.90 12.94
CA VAL A 23 -4.11 -1.31 12.51
C VAL A 23 -4.13 -1.08 11.00
N ALA A 24 -3.71 0.12 10.57
CA ALA A 24 -3.57 0.46 9.16
C ALA A 24 -2.67 -0.57 8.46
N ARG A 25 -3.20 -1.22 7.42
CA ARG A 25 -2.47 -2.28 6.73
C ARG A 25 -1.29 -1.66 5.94
N PRO A 26 -0.04 -2.10 6.17
CA PRO A 26 1.13 -1.59 5.44
C PRO A 26 0.97 -1.68 3.92
N ASN A 27 0.30 -2.72 3.44
CA ASN A 27 0.03 -2.92 2.01
C ASN A 27 -0.85 -1.82 1.41
N ILE A 28 -1.84 -1.31 2.15
CA ILE A 28 -2.71 -0.21 1.67
C ILE A 28 -1.92 1.10 1.63
N HIS A 29 -1.05 1.33 2.63
CA HIS A 29 -0.14 2.47 2.62
C HIS A 29 0.85 2.40 1.46
N ALA A 30 1.50 1.25 1.25
CA ALA A 30 2.43 1.01 0.15
C ALA A 30 1.75 1.15 -1.23
N ALA A 31 0.51 0.69 -1.38
CA ALA A 31 -0.27 0.91 -2.60
C ALA A 31 -0.42 2.41 -2.91
N GLY A 32 -0.58 3.27 -1.89
CA GLY A 32 -0.59 4.72 -2.06
C GLY A 32 0.66 5.27 -2.73
N HIS A 33 1.82 4.66 -2.47
CA HIS A 33 3.13 5.05 -3.02
C HIS A 33 3.52 4.30 -4.29
N LEU A 34 2.72 3.33 -4.76
CA LEU A 34 3.06 2.49 -5.90
C LEU A 34 3.42 3.29 -7.16
N TYR A 35 2.71 4.39 -7.41
CA TYR A 35 3.03 5.29 -8.52
C TYR A 35 4.41 5.94 -8.39
N ASP A 36 4.74 6.44 -7.19
CA ASP A 36 6.04 7.06 -6.94
C ASP A 36 7.15 6.01 -7.05
N PHE A 37 6.92 4.81 -6.53
CA PHE A 37 7.87 3.70 -6.59
C PHE A 37 8.13 3.23 -8.02
N MET A 38 7.12 3.20 -8.88
CA MET A 38 7.32 2.90 -10.29
C MET A 38 8.22 3.95 -11.00
N LEU A 39 8.09 5.22 -10.63
CA LEU A 39 8.95 6.29 -11.17
C LEU A 39 10.39 6.22 -10.66
N LEU A 40 10.57 5.86 -9.38
CA LEU A 40 11.87 5.87 -8.72
C LEU A 40 12.67 4.57 -8.94
N PHE A 41 11.98 3.43 -8.95
CA PHE A 41 12.62 2.11 -8.87
C PHE A 41 12.31 1.22 -10.09
N GLY A 42 11.47 1.68 -11.01
CA GLY A 42 11.09 0.94 -12.21
C GLY A 42 9.95 -0.06 -11.99
N PRO A 43 9.85 -1.12 -12.79
CA PRO A 43 8.75 -2.08 -12.70
C PRO A 43 8.63 -2.73 -11.32
N VAL A 44 7.40 -2.92 -10.83
CA VAL A 44 7.12 -3.45 -9.49
C VAL A 44 7.89 -4.74 -9.20
N ASN A 45 7.89 -5.69 -10.14
CA ASN A 45 8.60 -6.97 -9.99
C ASN A 45 10.11 -6.82 -9.75
N SER A 46 10.72 -5.73 -10.21
CA SER A 46 12.16 -5.47 -10.07
C SER A 46 12.56 -5.08 -8.65
N TRP A 47 11.66 -4.44 -7.89
CA TRP A 47 11.98 -3.92 -6.54
C TRP A 47 11.09 -4.50 -5.44
N TRP A 48 9.97 -5.12 -5.77
CA TRP A 48 9.13 -5.83 -4.81
C TRP A 48 9.89 -7.02 -4.20
N CYS A 49 10.73 -7.70 -5.00
CA CYS A 49 11.51 -8.86 -4.56
C CYS A 49 12.89 -8.54 -3.95
N PHE A 50 13.43 -7.32 -4.06
CA PHE A 50 14.89 -7.13 -3.86
C PHE A 50 15.37 -5.98 -2.94
N PRO A 51 14.49 -5.23 -2.26
CA PRO A 51 14.83 -4.89 -0.87
C PRO A 51 13.65 -4.73 0.10
N PHE A 52 12.40 -4.69 -0.38
CA PHE A 52 11.28 -4.20 0.45
C PHE A 52 10.68 -5.26 1.38
N GLU A 53 10.67 -6.56 1.07
CA GLU A 53 10.26 -7.56 2.08
C GLU A 53 11.12 -7.51 3.35
N ARG A 54 12.42 -7.22 3.21
CA ARG A 54 13.35 -7.14 4.33
C ARG A 54 13.36 -5.77 5.00
N LEU A 55 13.09 -4.68 4.27
CA LEU A 55 13.07 -3.32 4.83
C LEU A 55 11.70 -2.96 5.45
N ILE A 56 10.58 -3.41 4.87
CA ILE A 56 9.22 -3.22 5.40
C ILE A 56 9.05 -3.96 6.72
N GLY A 57 9.64 -5.16 6.87
CA GLY A 57 9.64 -5.89 8.13
C GLY A 57 10.48 -5.25 9.25
N VAL A 58 11.39 -4.32 8.93
CA VAL A 58 12.29 -3.65 9.90
C VAL A 58 11.76 -2.27 10.30
N LEU A 59 10.94 -1.63 9.47
CA LEU A 59 10.35 -0.30 9.72
C LEU A 59 8.96 -0.35 10.39
N GLN A 60 8.52 -1.53 10.82
CA GLN A 60 7.22 -1.74 11.48
C GLN A 60 7.31 -1.70 13.00
#